data_AF-A0A1C1CN55-F1
#
_entry.id   AF-A0A1C1CN55-F1
#
_cell.length_a   1.000
_cell.length_b   1.000
_cell.length_c   1.000
_cell.angle_alpha   90.00
_cell.angle_beta   90.00
_cell.angle_gamma   90.00
#
_symmetry.space_group_name_H-M   'P 1'
#
loop_
_entity.id
_entity.type
_entity.pdbx_description
1 polymer ?
#
loop_
_entity_poly.entity_id
_entity_poly.type
_entity_poly.pdbx_seq_one_letter_code
_entity_poly.pdbx_strand_id
1 'polypeptide(L)'
;MSEQQHSHSHDHSHDHSHGHDHSHSGPAHLFQATSPDDQPPDDWKESGVRVIPAGSLDTNTPQTPGMNRAAAITNARVGAQKLWAGTVKIHANAKTGAHHHGHLESVIYVVKGKARMRWGDKLQFTAEAGPGDFIYVPPYVPHQEINAKEDEELECVLMRSDDSAVAVNIPDLVPVEDPEQVKWVDPTHPTGGV
;
A
#
# COMPACT_ATOMS: atom_id res chain seq x y z
N MET A 1 0.72 27.52 -64.21
CA MET A 1 -0.52 26.80 -63.83
C MET A 1 -0.71 25.69 -64.84
N SER A 2 -0.11 24.53 -64.54
CA SER A 2 0.01 23.31 -65.36
C SER A 2 0.91 22.35 -64.54
N GLU A 3 0.93 21.02 -64.67
CA GLU A 3 0.06 20.07 -65.39
C GLU A 3 0.14 18.71 -64.67
N GLN A 4 -0.23 17.59 -65.32
CA GLN A 4 -0.72 16.36 -64.69
C GLN A 4 0.19 15.12 -64.90
N GLN A 5 -0.09 14.05 -64.15
CA GLN A 5 0.18 12.60 -64.41
C GLN A 5 1.62 12.02 -64.30
N HIS A 6 1.78 10.88 -63.59
CA HIS A 6 1.84 9.50 -64.15
C HIS A 6 2.10 8.43 -63.05
N SER A 7 1.97 7.14 -63.38
CA SER A 7 1.89 5.96 -62.47
C SER A 7 3.04 4.94 -62.63
N HIS A 8 3.16 3.94 -61.74
CA HIS A 8 3.36 2.49 -61.98
C HIS A 8 3.73 1.71 -60.68
N SER A 9 4.08 0.40 -60.74
CA SER A 9 3.61 -0.64 -59.77
C SER A 9 4.55 -1.87 -59.56
N HIS A 10 4.15 -2.88 -58.74
CA HIS A 10 4.76 -4.22 -58.42
C HIS A 10 5.81 -4.21 -57.26
N ASP A 11 6.00 -5.22 -56.36
CA ASP A 11 5.28 -6.48 -55.98
C ASP A 11 5.77 -7.01 -54.57
N HIS A 12 5.23 -8.12 -54.00
CA HIS A 12 5.55 -8.64 -52.64
C HIS A 12 5.68 -10.19 -52.49
N SER A 13 6.50 -10.64 -51.51
CA SER A 13 6.49 -12.02 -50.96
C SER A 13 6.87 -12.06 -49.47
N HIS A 14 6.36 -13.04 -48.71
CA HIS A 14 6.59 -13.20 -47.26
C HIS A 14 6.70 -14.68 -46.83
N ASP A 15 7.46 -14.92 -45.76
CA ASP A 15 7.63 -16.20 -45.05
C ASP A 15 7.36 -15.97 -43.55
N HIS A 16 6.88 -16.98 -42.81
CA HIS A 16 6.32 -16.81 -41.45
C HIS A 16 6.88 -17.80 -40.42
N SER A 17 7.57 -17.27 -39.41
CA SER A 17 7.91 -17.97 -38.16
C SER A 17 7.01 -17.50 -37.01
N HIS A 18 6.23 -18.41 -36.41
CA HIS A 18 5.36 -18.08 -35.28
C HIS A 18 6.09 -18.20 -33.93
N GLY A 19 6.53 -17.07 -33.38
CA GLY A 19 6.71 -16.92 -31.94
C GLY A 19 5.37 -16.54 -31.29
N HIS A 20 5.06 -17.08 -30.11
CA HIS A 20 3.89 -16.63 -29.34
C HIS A 20 4.18 -15.28 -28.70
N ASP A 21 3.76 -14.22 -29.36
CA ASP A 21 3.79 -12.86 -28.84
C ASP A 21 2.77 -12.70 -27.70
N HIS A 22 3.28 -12.62 -26.47
CA HIS A 22 2.51 -12.12 -25.33
C HIS A 22 2.38 -10.60 -25.46
N SER A 23 1.57 -10.15 -26.42
CA SER A 23 1.27 -8.74 -26.61
C SER A 23 0.55 -8.22 -25.38
N HIS A 24 1.31 -7.56 -24.49
CA HIS A 24 0.80 -6.89 -23.30
C HIS A 24 0.00 -5.66 -23.73
N SER A 25 -1.24 -5.86 -24.17
CA SER A 25 -2.15 -4.80 -24.63
C SER A 25 -2.72 -3.92 -23.50
N GLY A 26 -2.12 -3.98 -22.31
CA GLY A 26 -2.44 -3.13 -21.18
C GLY A 26 -1.58 -1.86 -21.18
N PRO A 27 -1.91 -0.87 -20.33
CA PRO A 27 -1.01 0.24 -20.04
C PRO A 27 0.39 -0.27 -19.64
N ALA A 28 1.45 0.38 -20.14
CA ALA A 28 2.83 -0.06 -19.91
C ALA A 28 3.21 -0.17 -18.43
N HIS A 29 2.59 0.64 -17.56
CA HIS A 29 2.79 0.58 -16.10
C HIS A 29 2.23 -0.69 -15.42
N LEU A 30 1.51 -1.55 -16.15
CA LEU A 30 1.06 -2.86 -15.68
C LEU A 30 2.00 -4.01 -16.11
N PHE A 31 3.04 -3.72 -16.91
CA PHE A 31 4.08 -4.72 -17.19
C PHE A 31 4.78 -5.12 -15.89
N GLN A 32 5.04 -6.41 -15.73
CA GLN A 32 5.77 -6.97 -14.59
C GLN A 32 6.75 -8.01 -15.14
N ALA A 33 8.06 -7.76 -14.97
CA ALA A 33 9.08 -8.74 -15.30
C ALA A 33 9.00 -9.93 -14.34
N THR A 34 8.93 -11.12 -14.93
CA THR A 34 8.96 -12.42 -14.26
C THR A 34 10.34 -13.08 -14.30
N SER A 35 11.18 -12.68 -15.26
CA SER A 35 12.59 -13.05 -15.36
C SER A 35 13.49 -11.81 -15.59
N PRO A 36 14.81 -11.90 -15.35
CA PRO A 36 15.77 -10.84 -15.70
C PRO A 36 15.90 -10.59 -17.22
N ASP A 37 15.48 -11.53 -18.06
CA ASP A 37 15.58 -11.44 -19.52
C ASP A 37 14.36 -10.72 -20.14
N ASP A 38 13.26 -10.59 -19.38
CA ASP A 38 12.00 -10.00 -19.84
C ASP A 38 12.20 -8.52 -20.24
N GLN A 39 12.02 -8.21 -21.53
CA GLN A 39 12.07 -6.84 -22.03
C GLN A 39 10.68 -6.19 -21.95
N PRO A 40 10.56 -5.00 -21.33
CA PRO A 40 9.30 -4.28 -21.33
C PRO A 40 9.00 -3.68 -22.71
N PRO A 41 7.72 -3.39 -23.04
CA PRO A 41 7.32 -2.87 -24.34
C PRO A 41 7.83 -1.45 -24.65
N ASP A 42 8.47 -0.79 -23.69
CA ASP A 42 8.73 0.66 -23.67
C ASP A 42 10.12 1.04 -23.12
N ASP A 43 11.07 0.09 -23.08
CA ASP A 43 12.44 0.29 -22.57
C ASP A 43 12.47 0.94 -21.17
N TRP A 44 11.63 0.42 -20.25
CA TRP A 44 11.50 0.84 -18.84
C TRP A 44 11.01 2.28 -18.60
N LYS A 45 10.65 3.02 -19.65
CA LYS A 45 10.21 4.42 -19.54
C LYS A 45 8.94 4.59 -18.70
N GLU A 46 7.95 3.73 -18.92
CA GLU A 46 6.65 3.72 -18.26
C GLU A 46 6.34 2.45 -17.44
N SER A 47 7.03 1.36 -17.72
CA SER A 47 7.05 0.12 -16.91
C SER A 47 8.05 0.15 -15.74
N GLY A 48 9.01 1.08 -15.74
CA GLY A 48 10.07 1.19 -14.72
C GLY A 48 9.73 2.05 -13.51
N VAL A 49 10.75 2.75 -12.98
CA VAL A 49 10.66 3.49 -11.71
C VAL A 49 9.54 4.53 -11.72
N ARG A 50 8.81 4.63 -10.59
CA ARG A 50 7.71 5.57 -10.36
C ARG A 50 7.95 6.43 -9.13
N VAL A 51 7.99 7.75 -9.34
CA VAL A 51 7.98 8.75 -8.26
C VAL A 51 6.58 9.35 -8.20
N ILE A 52 5.92 9.20 -7.05
CA ILE A 52 4.59 9.76 -6.81
C ILE A 52 4.74 10.98 -5.90
N PRO A 53 4.46 12.21 -6.37
CA PRO A 53 4.51 13.40 -5.53
C PRO A 53 3.51 13.31 -4.38
N ALA A 54 3.86 13.84 -3.20
CA ALA A 54 2.99 13.85 -2.02
C ALA A 54 1.65 14.59 -2.25
N GLY A 55 1.62 15.57 -3.17
CA GLY A 55 0.38 16.25 -3.60
C GLY A 55 -0.48 15.45 -4.59
N SER A 56 -0.08 14.21 -4.93
CA SER A 56 -0.74 13.34 -5.90
C SER A 56 -1.07 11.96 -5.31
N LEU A 57 -1.28 11.90 -3.99
CA LEU A 57 -1.81 10.70 -3.33
C LEU A 57 -3.30 10.56 -3.61
N ASP A 58 -3.77 9.32 -3.78
CA ASP A 58 -5.16 9.03 -4.07
C ASP A 58 -5.97 8.96 -2.76
N THR A 59 -6.84 9.93 -2.54
CA THR A 59 -7.70 10.02 -1.35
C THR A 59 -8.98 9.20 -1.48
N ASN A 60 -9.26 8.59 -2.64
CA ASN A 60 -10.42 7.71 -2.88
C ASN A 60 -10.20 6.30 -2.30
N THR A 61 -9.74 6.24 -1.05
CA THR A 61 -9.67 5.02 -0.24
C THR A 61 -10.87 4.97 0.71
N PRO A 62 -11.26 3.79 1.23
CA PRO A 62 -12.24 3.72 2.31
C PRO A 62 -11.78 4.57 3.49
N GLN A 63 -12.63 5.48 3.96
CA GLN A 63 -12.32 6.37 5.09
C GLN A 63 -13.07 5.94 6.37
N THR A 64 -12.56 6.37 7.52
CA THR A 64 -13.20 6.20 8.83
C THR A 64 -13.25 7.57 9.49
N PRO A 65 -14.33 7.96 10.19
CA PRO A 65 -14.37 9.24 10.89
C PRO A 65 -13.15 9.43 11.81
N GLY A 66 -12.52 10.62 11.74
CA GLY A 66 -11.27 10.89 12.45
C GLY A 66 -9.99 10.39 11.78
N MET A 67 -10.07 9.78 10.60
CA MET A 67 -8.91 9.23 9.88
C MET A 67 -8.98 9.50 8.37
N ASN A 68 -7.93 10.13 7.83
CA ASN A 68 -7.73 10.39 6.42
C ASN A 68 -6.64 9.44 5.86
N ARG A 69 -7.01 8.50 5.01
CA ARG A 69 -6.08 7.61 4.27
C ARG A 69 -5.88 8.10 2.84
N ALA A 70 -4.66 8.00 2.33
CA ALA A 70 -4.35 8.31 0.93
C ALA A 70 -3.34 7.30 0.35
N ALA A 71 -3.67 6.64 -0.76
CA ALA A 71 -2.84 5.60 -1.37
C ALA A 71 -1.78 6.21 -2.31
N ALA A 72 -0.55 5.70 -2.22
CA ALA A 72 0.53 5.95 -3.15
C ALA A 72 0.68 4.78 -4.14
N ILE A 73 1.00 3.60 -3.62
CA ILE A 73 1.31 2.39 -4.39
C ILE A 73 0.10 1.46 -4.35
N THR A 74 -0.44 1.15 -5.52
CA THR A 74 -1.50 0.15 -5.75
C THR A 74 -1.32 -0.46 -7.14
N ASN A 75 -2.00 -1.57 -7.44
CA ASN A 75 -2.05 -2.15 -8.79
C ASN A 75 -2.51 -1.13 -9.84
N ALA A 76 -3.67 -0.49 -9.62
CA ALA A 76 -4.23 0.47 -10.55
C ALA A 76 -3.29 1.66 -10.85
N ARG A 77 -2.49 2.08 -9.86
CA ARG A 77 -1.60 3.24 -9.97
C ARG A 77 -0.24 2.94 -10.60
N VAL A 78 0.37 1.80 -10.28
CA VAL A 78 1.77 1.49 -10.65
C VAL A 78 2.04 0.00 -10.93
N GLY A 79 1.00 -0.81 -11.16
CA GLY A 79 1.14 -2.24 -11.47
C GLY A 79 1.55 -3.12 -10.29
N ALA A 80 1.65 -2.58 -9.07
CA ALA A 80 2.08 -3.35 -7.90
C ALA A 80 1.13 -4.53 -7.62
N GLN A 81 1.69 -5.74 -7.47
CA GLN A 81 0.95 -6.99 -7.26
C GLN A 81 1.12 -7.61 -5.85
N LYS A 82 2.09 -7.13 -5.07
CA LYS A 82 2.50 -7.73 -3.78
C LYS A 82 2.61 -6.69 -2.67
N LEU A 83 2.31 -5.43 -2.99
CA LEU A 83 2.51 -4.27 -2.14
C LEU A 83 1.42 -3.24 -2.39
N TRP A 84 0.81 -2.80 -1.30
CA TRP A 84 0.02 -1.59 -1.21
C TRP A 84 0.78 -0.64 -0.28
N ALA A 85 0.87 0.65 -0.62
CA ALA A 85 1.44 1.63 0.29
C ALA A 85 0.72 2.97 0.21
N GLY A 86 0.68 3.70 1.33
CA GLY A 86 0.01 4.99 1.42
C GLY A 86 0.35 5.71 2.72
N THR A 87 -0.33 6.82 2.98
CA THR A 87 -0.24 7.57 4.22
C THR A 87 -1.57 7.53 4.97
N VAL A 88 -1.49 7.75 6.28
CA VAL A 88 -2.64 8.07 7.12
C VAL A 88 -2.37 9.35 7.90
N LYS A 89 -3.42 10.14 8.11
CA LYS A 89 -3.50 11.13 9.18
C LYS A 89 -4.67 10.78 10.09
N ILE A 90 -4.39 10.51 11.35
CA ILE A 90 -5.39 10.29 12.39
C ILE A 90 -5.51 11.60 13.18
N HIS A 91 -6.73 12.14 13.24
CA HIS A 91 -7.01 13.43 13.89
C HIS A 91 -6.68 13.39 15.39
N ALA A 92 -6.49 14.55 16.00
CA ALA A 92 -6.26 14.65 17.42
C ALA A 92 -7.37 13.95 18.23
N ASN A 93 -6.98 13.15 19.23
CA ASN A 93 -7.86 12.32 20.06
C ASN A 93 -8.78 11.31 19.31
N ALA A 94 -8.51 11.04 18.03
CA ALA A 94 -9.30 10.07 17.25
C ALA A 94 -8.80 8.62 17.42
N LYS A 95 -9.70 7.67 17.18
CA LYS A 95 -9.43 6.22 17.17
C LYS A 95 -10.24 5.53 16.08
N THR A 96 -9.71 4.44 15.54
CA THR A 96 -10.42 3.60 14.58
C THR A 96 -11.43 2.68 15.27
N GLY A 97 -12.30 2.02 14.48
CA GLY A 97 -13.03 0.85 14.97
C GLY A 97 -12.12 -0.38 15.06
N ALA A 98 -12.47 -1.34 15.90
CA ALA A 98 -11.75 -2.61 15.95
C ALA A 98 -11.86 -3.33 14.60
N HIS A 99 -10.73 -3.78 14.03
CA HIS A 99 -10.71 -4.43 12.72
C HIS A 99 -9.49 -5.34 12.53
N HIS A 100 -9.45 -6.06 11.41
CA HIS A 100 -8.26 -6.76 10.92
C HIS A 100 -8.12 -6.65 9.39
N HIS A 101 -6.94 -6.99 8.85
CA HIS A 101 -6.62 -6.86 7.42
C HIS A 101 -6.66 -8.18 6.64
N GLY A 102 -7.45 -9.16 7.09
CA GLY A 102 -7.49 -10.49 6.46
C GLY A 102 -6.11 -11.17 6.47
N HIS A 103 -5.69 -11.69 5.31
CA HIS A 103 -4.39 -12.37 5.11
C HIS A 103 -3.18 -11.43 5.05
N LEU A 104 -3.39 -10.11 5.09
CA LEU A 104 -2.33 -9.12 4.89
C LEU A 104 -1.47 -8.95 6.13
N GLU A 105 -0.16 -9.03 5.96
CA GLU A 105 0.79 -8.38 6.85
C GLU A 105 0.69 -6.87 6.66
N SER A 106 0.77 -6.10 7.74
CA SER A 106 0.80 -4.62 7.67
C SER A 106 2.00 -4.07 8.43
N VAL A 107 2.66 -3.07 7.84
CA VAL A 107 3.70 -2.27 8.48
C VAL A 107 3.22 -0.83 8.56
N ILE A 108 3.38 -0.20 9.71
CA ILE A 108 3.12 1.23 9.94
C ILE A 108 4.42 1.86 10.41
N TYR A 109 4.84 2.95 9.76
CA TYR A 109 5.97 3.78 10.19
C TYR A 109 5.46 5.14 10.66
N VAL A 110 5.72 5.50 11.91
CA VAL A 110 5.23 6.76 12.49
C VAL A 110 6.14 7.91 12.05
N VAL A 111 5.55 8.92 11.40
CA VAL A 111 6.24 10.12 10.91
C VAL A 111 6.15 11.26 11.92
N LYS A 112 5.00 11.40 12.59
CA LYS A 112 4.70 12.49 13.52
C LYS A 112 3.58 12.11 14.50
N GLY A 113 3.55 12.73 15.67
CA GLY A 113 2.55 12.51 16.70
C GLY A 113 2.88 11.29 17.57
N LYS A 114 1.86 10.64 18.13
CA LYS A 114 2.03 9.44 18.96
C LYS A 114 0.92 8.43 18.70
N ALA A 115 1.27 7.27 18.21
CA ALA A 115 0.36 6.14 18.08
C ALA A 115 0.20 5.43 19.43
N ARG A 116 -1.02 4.97 19.71
CA ARG A 116 -1.30 3.91 20.67
C ARG A 116 -2.06 2.82 19.93
N MET A 117 -1.49 1.63 19.92
CA MET A 117 -2.12 0.43 19.38
C MET A 117 -2.80 -0.31 20.52
N ARG A 118 -4.03 -0.80 20.30
CA ARG A 118 -4.59 -1.91 21.09
C ARG A 118 -4.78 -3.13 20.19
N TRP A 119 -4.62 -4.35 20.72
CA TRP A 119 -4.84 -5.59 19.95
C TRP A 119 -5.28 -6.79 20.80
N GLY A 120 -5.69 -7.85 20.11
CA GLY A 120 -6.24 -9.09 20.67
C GLY A 120 -7.77 -9.12 20.63
N ASP A 121 -8.37 -10.30 20.87
CA ASP A 121 -9.81 -10.57 20.74
C ASP A 121 -10.74 -9.63 21.52
N LYS A 122 -10.21 -8.93 22.54
CA LYS A 122 -10.90 -7.91 23.33
C LYS A 122 -10.09 -6.61 23.44
N LEU A 123 -9.18 -6.36 22.49
CA LEU A 123 -8.22 -5.25 22.53
C LEU A 123 -7.47 -5.16 23.88
N GLN A 124 -7.13 -6.33 24.45
CA GLN A 124 -6.62 -6.47 25.81
C GLN A 124 -5.14 -6.13 25.98
N PHE A 125 -4.41 -5.97 24.90
CA PHE A 125 -3.00 -5.59 24.90
C PHE A 125 -2.83 -4.19 24.31
N THR A 126 -1.87 -3.42 24.80
CA THR A 126 -1.56 -2.08 24.31
C THR A 126 -0.06 -1.82 24.19
N ALA A 127 0.31 -0.95 23.25
CA ALA A 127 1.65 -0.39 23.10
C ALA A 127 1.56 1.01 22.49
N GLU A 128 2.60 1.81 22.64
CA GLU A 128 2.68 3.16 22.06
C GLU A 128 3.92 3.26 21.18
N ALA A 129 3.84 4.09 20.13
CA ALA A 129 4.91 4.30 19.16
C ALA A 129 4.99 5.80 18.80
N GLY A 130 6.21 6.34 18.70
CA GLY A 130 6.54 7.71 18.35
C GLY A 130 7.29 7.82 17.01
N PRO A 131 7.68 9.03 16.59
CA PRO A 131 8.31 9.25 15.29
C PRO A 131 9.61 8.47 15.12
N GLY A 132 9.70 7.67 14.05
CA GLY A 132 10.81 6.75 13.78
C GLY A 132 10.48 5.28 14.07
N ASP A 133 9.44 5.00 14.85
CA ASP A 133 9.07 3.64 15.22
C ASP A 133 8.32 2.91 14.11
N PHE A 134 8.55 1.59 14.05
CA PHE A 134 7.83 0.65 13.20
C PHE A 134 6.85 -0.19 14.02
N ILE A 135 5.63 -0.34 13.50
CA ILE A 135 4.60 -1.22 14.04
C ILE A 135 4.33 -2.30 12.99
N TYR A 136 4.44 -3.57 13.38
CA TYR A 136 4.05 -4.71 12.56
C TYR A 136 2.72 -5.28 13.08
N VAL A 137 1.76 -5.48 12.18
CA VAL A 137 0.48 -6.13 12.48
C VAL A 137 0.40 -7.41 11.65
N PRO A 138 0.44 -8.60 12.30
CA PRO A 138 0.30 -9.88 11.62
C PRO A 138 -1.09 -10.07 10.99
N PRO A 139 -1.24 -11.00 10.04
CA PRO A 139 -2.53 -11.38 9.47
C PRO A 139 -3.57 -11.73 10.53
N TYR A 140 -4.83 -11.37 10.26
CA TYR A 140 -6.02 -11.62 11.09
C TYR A 140 -6.04 -11.04 12.52
N VAL A 141 -4.97 -10.40 13.02
CA VAL A 141 -4.95 -9.84 14.38
C VAL A 141 -6.01 -8.73 14.53
N PRO A 142 -6.98 -8.85 15.46
CA PRO A 142 -7.89 -7.76 15.80
C PRO A 142 -7.11 -6.63 16.47
N HIS A 143 -7.24 -5.41 15.95
CA HIS A 143 -6.52 -4.24 16.45
C HIS A 143 -7.31 -2.93 16.31
N GLN A 144 -6.81 -1.89 16.96
CA GLN A 144 -7.31 -0.52 16.93
C GLN A 144 -6.13 0.45 17.04
N GLU A 145 -6.03 1.39 16.10
CA GLU A 145 -5.15 2.55 16.15
C GLU A 145 -5.83 3.70 16.88
N ILE A 146 -5.08 4.36 17.76
CA ILE A 146 -5.51 5.50 18.55
C ILE A 146 -4.44 6.58 18.40
N ASN A 147 -4.84 7.81 18.11
CA ASN A 147 -3.95 8.95 18.31
C ASN A 147 -3.89 9.29 19.80
N ALA A 148 -2.72 9.11 20.41
CA ALA A 148 -2.49 9.33 21.84
C ALA A 148 -2.23 10.80 22.20
N LYS A 149 -2.40 11.74 21.25
CA LYS A 149 -2.33 13.19 21.44
C LYS A 149 -3.71 13.83 21.35
N GLU A 150 -3.99 14.78 22.24
CA GLU A 150 -5.25 15.52 22.29
C GLU A 150 -5.27 16.74 21.35
N ASP A 151 -4.10 17.21 20.93
CA ASP A 151 -3.85 18.50 20.28
C ASP A 151 -3.01 18.42 18.98
N GLU A 152 -2.54 17.22 18.61
CA GLU A 152 -1.67 16.99 17.45
C GLU A 152 -2.22 15.87 16.56
N GLU A 153 -2.09 15.99 15.23
CA GLU A 153 -2.33 14.87 14.30
C GLU A 153 -1.24 13.79 14.41
N LEU A 154 -1.64 12.53 14.33
CA LEU A 154 -0.75 11.39 14.12
C LEU A 154 -0.62 11.13 12.62
N GLU A 155 0.60 11.19 12.09
CA GLU A 155 0.89 10.96 10.67
C GLU A 155 1.76 9.71 10.52
N CYS A 156 1.34 8.75 9.70
CA CYS A 156 2.11 7.52 9.45
C CYS A 156 2.15 7.17 7.96
N VAL A 157 3.19 6.42 7.56
CA VAL A 157 3.22 5.65 6.31
C VAL A 157 2.75 4.24 6.60
N LEU A 158 1.95 3.65 5.71
CA LEU A 158 1.47 2.28 5.82
C LEU A 158 1.86 1.48 4.59
N MET A 159 2.23 0.21 4.79
CA MET A 159 2.52 -0.76 3.76
C MET A 159 1.76 -2.06 4.07
N ARG A 160 1.25 -2.77 3.06
CA ARG A 160 0.59 -4.09 3.20
C ARG A 160 1.07 -5.07 2.15
N SER A 161 1.07 -6.36 2.49
CA SER A 161 1.62 -7.48 1.70
C SER A 161 0.69 -8.02 0.60
N ASP A 162 0.04 -7.13 -0.15
CA ASP A 162 -0.79 -7.43 -1.34
C ASP A 162 -1.13 -6.10 -2.03
N ASP A 163 -1.74 -6.09 -3.20
CA ASP A 163 -2.27 -4.85 -3.82
C ASP A 163 -3.57 -4.33 -3.17
N SER A 164 -4.19 -5.15 -2.32
CA SER A 164 -5.58 -5.03 -1.89
C SER A 164 -5.75 -4.25 -0.57
N ALA A 165 -6.76 -3.38 -0.53
CA ALA A 165 -7.07 -2.54 0.63
C ALA A 165 -8.07 -3.22 1.60
N VAL A 166 -7.72 -4.40 2.11
CA VAL A 166 -8.61 -5.19 2.98
C VAL A 166 -8.74 -4.57 4.38
N ALA A 167 -9.97 -4.34 4.82
CA ALA A 167 -10.30 -4.03 6.21
C ALA A 167 -11.63 -4.68 6.59
N VAL A 168 -11.60 -5.56 7.58
CA VAL A 168 -12.78 -6.28 8.11
C VAL A 168 -13.09 -5.71 9.48
N ASN A 169 -14.16 -4.93 9.57
CA ASN A 169 -14.60 -4.28 10.82
C ASN A 169 -15.24 -5.29 11.78
N ILE A 170 -15.01 -5.13 13.07
CA ILE A 170 -15.55 -5.96 14.15
C ILE A 170 -16.39 -5.06 15.08
N PRO A 171 -17.61 -4.65 14.67
CA PRO A 171 -18.37 -3.61 15.37
C PRO A 171 -18.85 -4.02 16.77
N ASP A 172 -19.04 -5.32 17.01
CA ASP A 172 -19.54 -5.86 18.28
C ASP A 172 -18.43 -6.20 19.29
N LEU A 173 -17.16 -5.90 18.97
CA LEU A 173 -16.05 -6.10 19.90
C LEU A 173 -16.16 -5.11 21.06
N VAL A 174 -16.26 -5.64 22.28
CA VAL A 174 -16.20 -4.88 23.53
C VAL A 174 -14.74 -4.85 24.01
N PRO A 175 -14.06 -3.69 23.98
CA PRO A 175 -12.68 -3.59 24.47
C PRO A 175 -12.62 -3.84 25.99
N VAL A 176 -11.48 -4.29 26.50
CA VAL A 176 -11.20 -4.13 27.93
C VAL A 176 -10.97 -2.66 28.25
N GLU A 177 -11.39 -2.22 29.44
CA GLU A 177 -11.16 -0.85 29.91
C GLU A 177 -9.66 -0.56 30.05
N ASP A 178 -8.98 -1.43 30.81
CA ASP A 178 -7.57 -1.30 31.21
C ASP A 178 -6.71 -2.42 30.53
N PRO A 179 -6.13 -2.16 29.35
CA PRO A 179 -5.33 -3.14 28.61
C PRO A 179 -3.91 -3.28 29.18
N GLU A 180 -3.36 -4.48 29.08
CA GLU A 180 -1.98 -4.78 29.47
C GLU A 180 -0.98 -4.10 28.52
N GLN A 181 -0.06 -3.30 29.06
CA GLN A 181 1.05 -2.73 28.29
C GLN A 181 2.08 -3.83 27.96
N VAL A 182 2.15 -4.22 26.70
CA VAL A 182 3.10 -5.24 26.23
C VAL A 182 4.35 -4.58 25.67
N LYS A 183 5.53 -5.06 26.08
CA LYS A 183 6.81 -4.68 25.48
C LYS A 183 7.13 -5.60 24.32
N TRP A 184 7.64 -5.04 23.22
CA TRP A 184 8.25 -5.83 22.16
C TRP A 184 9.56 -6.44 22.65
N VAL A 185 9.76 -7.74 22.38
CA VAL A 185 10.94 -8.54 22.74
C VAL A 185 11.24 -9.48 21.57
N ASP A 186 12.51 -9.57 21.16
CA ASP A 186 12.97 -10.50 20.14
C ASP A 186 14.27 -11.22 20.57
N PRO A 187 14.78 -12.21 19.81
CA PRO A 187 16.01 -12.94 20.16
C PRO A 187 17.29 -12.08 20.26
N THR A 188 17.29 -10.89 19.68
CA THR A 188 18.39 -9.91 19.71
C THR A 188 18.19 -8.81 20.75
N HIS A 189 16.94 -8.56 21.17
CA HIS A 189 16.51 -7.60 22.18
C HIS A 189 15.76 -8.30 23.33
N PRO A 190 16.41 -9.19 24.10
CA PRO A 190 15.74 -10.03 25.11
C PRO A 190 15.19 -9.25 26.32
N THR A 191 15.65 -8.02 26.55
CA THR A 191 15.10 -7.09 27.56
C THR A 191 13.97 -6.20 27.01
N GLY A 192 13.68 -6.34 25.72
CA GLY A 192 12.80 -5.50 24.93
C GLY A 192 13.42 -4.20 24.42
N GLY A 193 12.78 -3.65 23.39
CA GLY A 193 13.05 -2.30 22.88
C GLY A 193 12.38 -1.21 23.72
N VAL A 194 12.89 0.02 23.62
CA VAL A 194 12.38 1.25 24.23
C VAL A 194 12.36 2.36 23.20
#